data_AF-A0A0C2FU17-F1
#
_entry.id   AF-A0A0C2FU17-F1
#
_cell.length_a   1.000
_cell.length_b   1.000
_cell.length_c   1.000
_cell.angle_alpha   90.00
_cell.angle_beta   90.00
_cell.angle_gamma   90.00
#
_symmetry.space_group_name_H-M   'P 1'
#
loop_
_entity.id
_entity.type
_entity.pdbx_description
1 polymer ?
#
loop_
_entity_poly.entity_id
_entity_poly.type
_entity_poly.pdbx_seq_one_letter_code
_entity_poly.pdbx_strand_id
1 'polypeptide(L)'
;VFSPYDHGSYENNVCESIRNANRAGLAVEVFMTPDVMIRDRNGAAQLDKLFSSLKSCNVYIRSVWLQVTSPINWPDQQSENVAFIEQVIARANDYRVAIGIYTNFYDWEQITGGSTAVNGAKMLWYWNVRNIGPYGETPSNFDDFRAFGPWRSPVAKQFGQVEE
;
A
#
# COMPACT_ATOMS: atom_id res chain seq x y z
N VAL A 1 6.91 7.55 -1.71
CA VAL A 1 5.56 7.82 -2.23
C VAL A 1 5.70 7.62 -3.73
N PHE A 2 5.24 6.47 -4.23
CA PHE A 2 5.31 6.19 -5.66
C PHE A 2 4.01 6.74 -6.25
N SER A 3 4.08 7.69 -7.18
CA SER A 3 2.89 8.21 -7.84
C SER A 3 2.36 7.16 -8.80
N PRO A 4 1.06 6.81 -8.77
CA PRO A 4 0.44 5.90 -9.74
C PRO A 4 0.44 6.43 -11.20
N TYR A 5 0.92 7.66 -11.44
CA TYR A 5 0.94 8.29 -12.76
C TYR A 5 2.30 8.23 -13.47
N ASP A 6 3.32 7.69 -12.83
CA ASP A 6 4.66 7.66 -13.41
C ASP A 6 5.13 6.21 -13.54
N HIS A 7 5.17 5.73 -14.79
CA HIS A 7 5.54 4.36 -15.17
C HIS A 7 6.95 4.00 -14.67
N GLY A 8 7.05 3.59 -13.41
CA GLY A 8 8.31 3.21 -12.76
C GLY A 8 9.20 4.37 -12.32
N SER A 9 8.73 5.62 -12.37
CA SER A 9 9.52 6.78 -11.92
C SER A 9 9.33 7.01 -10.43
N TYR A 10 10.43 6.98 -9.70
CA TYR A 10 10.50 7.51 -8.34
C TYR A 10 10.02 8.97 -8.35
N GLU A 11 9.08 9.33 -7.48
CA GLU A 11 8.73 10.74 -7.28
C GLU A 11 9.99 11.48 -6.79
N ASN A 12 10.51 12.39 -7.62
CA ASN A 12 11.74 13.15 -7.35
C ASN A 12 11.71 13.94 -6.02
N ASN A 13 10.53 14.11 -5.43
CA ASN A 13 10.31 14.91 -4.21
C ASN A 13 10.28 14.08 -2.91
N VAL A 14 10.29 12.73 -2.97
CA VAL A 14 10.12 11.88 -1.77
C VAL A 14 11.17 12.19 -0.70
N CYS A 15 12.42 12.38 -1.11
CA CYS A 15 13.51 12.67 -0.18
C CYS A 15 13.40 14.05 0.46
N GLU A 16 12.85 15.02 -0.25
CA GLU A 16 12.62 16.36 0.30
C GLU A 16 11.43 16.39 1.25
N SER A 17 10.32 15.76 0.88
CA SER A 17 9.14 15.61 1.74
C SER A 17 9.49 14.93 3.07
N ILE A 18 10.27 13.83 3.03
CA ILE A 18 10.70 13.13 4.25
C ILE A 18 11.63 14.01 5.09
N ARG A 19 12.58 14.72 4.47
CA ARG A 19 13.47 15.64 5.21
C ARG A 19 12.71 16.78 5.87
N ASN A 20 11.71 17.34 5.19
CA ASN A 20 10.89 18.42 5.72
C ASN A 20 10.00 17.93 6.88
N ALA A 21 9.39 16.75 6.75
CA ALA A 21 8.62 16.12 7.83
C ALA A 21 9.51 15.84 9.05
N ASN A 22 10.70 15.27 8.86
CA ASN A 22 11.65 15.02 9.94
C ASN A 22 12.09 16.32 10.64
N ARG A 23 12.35 17.39 9.88
CA ARG A 23 12.68 18.72 10.43
C ARG A 23 11.53 19.32 11.24
N ALA A 24 10.29 19.03 10.87
CA ALA A 24 9.09 19.42 11.60
C ALA A 24 8.75 18.50 12.79
N GLY A 25 9.54 17.43 13.03
CA GLY A 25 9.28 16.47 14.11
C GLY A 25 8.11 15.52 13.81
N LEU A 26 7.71 15.38 12.55
CA LEU A 26 6.62 14.50 12.13
C LEU A 26 7.14 13.08 11.85
N ALA A 27 6.37 12.08 12.27
CA ALA A 27 6.60 10.70 11.85
C ALA A 27 6.19 10.52 10.38
N VAL A 28 6.91 9.66 9.66
CA VAL A 28 6.66 9.39 8.24
C VAL A 28 6.42 7.91 8.02
N GLU A 29 5.35 7.60 7.30
CA GLU A 29 5.11 6.29 6.70
C GLU A 29 5.17 6.40 5.18
N VAL A 30 5.52 5.29 4.53
CA VAL A 30 5.70 5.24 3.07
C VAL A 30 4.77 4.17 2.51
N PHE A 31 4.16 4.47 1.37
CA PHE A 31 3.47 3.47 0.57
C PHE A 31 4.27 3.08 -0.67
N MET A 32 4.08 1.83 -1.08
CA MET A 32 4.55 1.23 -2.32
C MET A 32 3.36 1.05 -3.25
N THR A 33 3.42 1.66 -4.43
CA THR A 33 2.49 1.42 -5.53
C THR A 33 3.08 0.35 -6.43
N PRO A 34 2.47 -0.84 -6.55
CA PRO A 34 3.00 -1.92 -7.37
C PRO A 34 2.97 -1.60 -8.85
N ASP A 35 4.02 -2.00 -9.56
CA ASP A 35 4.01 -2.08 -11.02
C ASP A 35 3.82 -3.55 -11.43
N VAL A 36 2.56 -4.01 -11.48
CA VAL A 36 2.23 -5.42 -11.74
C VAL A 36 1.86 -5.69 -13.20
N MET A 37 1.84 -4.67 -14.05
CA MET A 37 1.51 -4.81 -15.47
C MET A 37 2.74 -5.01 -16.36
N ILE A 38 3.95 -4.77 -15.84
CA ILE A 38 5.20 -5.07 -16.53
C ILE A 38 5.45 -6.57 -16.70
N ARG A 39 6.35 -6.91 -17.63
CA ARG A 39 6.72 -8.31 -17.94
C ARG A 39 7.39 -9.03 -16.77
N ASP A 40 8.16 -8.34 -15.94
CA ASP A 40 8.86 -8.94 -14.79
C ASP A 40 8.21 -8.48 -13.48
N ARG A 41 7.21 -9.24 -13.03
CA ARG A 41 6.37 -8.97 -11.85
C ARG A 41 7.02 -9.47 -10.56
N ASN A 42 8.27 -9.08 -10.32
CA ASN A 42 9.00 -9.51 -9.13
C ASN A 42 8.76 -8.55 -7.96
N GLY A 43 7.90 -8.94 -7.01
CA GLY A 43 7.54 -8.12 -5.85
C GLY A 43 8.74 -7.81 -4.95
N ALA A 44 9.65 -8.77 -4.76
CA ALA A 44 10.86 -8.56 -3.96
C ALA A 44 11.79 -7.51 -4.59
N ALA A 45 11.98 -7.57 -5.92
CA ALA A 45 12.82 -6.61 -6.63
C ALA A 45 12.23 -5.19 -6.60
N GLN A 46 10.90 -5.05 -6.66
CA GLN A 46 10.26 -3.74 -6.52
C GLN A 46 10.42 -3.17 -5.11
N LEU A 47 10.32 -4.01 -4.07
CA LEU A 47 10.60 -3.59 -2.70
C LEU A 47 12.08 -3.18 -2.52
N ASP A 48 13.02 -3.92 -3.11
CA ASP A 48 14.45 -3.59 -3.09
C ASP A 48 14.74 -2.21 -3.70
N LYS A 49 14.06 -1.87 -4.80
CA LYS A 49 14.16 -0.54 -5.42
C LYS A 49 13.66 0.56 -4.49
N LEU A 50 12.53 0.35 -3.81
CA LEU A 50 12.01 1.29 -2.83
C LEU A 50 13.01 1.51 -1.69
N PHE A 51 13.52 0.45 -1.08
CA PHE A 51 14.47 0.54 0.04
C PHE A 51 15.78 1.19 -0.36
N SER A 52 16.32 0.84 -1.54
CA SER A 52 17.54 1.45 -2.06
C SER A 52 17.37 2.96 -2.26
N SER A 53 16.20 3.39 -2.72
CA SER A 53 15.87 4.80 -2.92
C SER A 53 15.67 5.55 -1.61
N LEU A 54 15.05 4.93 -0.59
CA LEU A 54 14.95 5.54 0.74
C LEU A 54 16.33 5.65 1.42
N LYS A 55 17.15 4.62 1.28
CA LYS A 55 18.52 4.58 1.82
C LYS A 55 19.41 5.64 1.19
N SER A 56 19.31 5.90 -0.11
CA SER A 56 20.07 6.98 -0.77
C SER A 56 19.74 8.37 -0.19
N CYS A 57 18.58 8.50 0.46
CA CYS A 57 18.13 9.70 1.14
C CYS A 57 18.30 9.66 2.66
N ASN A 58 19.05 8.68 3.18
CA ASN A 58 19.29 8.46 4.61
C ASN A 58 18.00 8.29 5.43
N VAL A 59 16.99 7.66 4.83
CA VAL A 59 15.70 7.37 5.46
C VAL A 59 15.64 5.89 5.82
N TYR A 60 15.27 5.63 7.07
CA TYR A 60 15.03 4.28 7.59
C TYR A 60 13.59 4.20 8.10
N ILE A 61 12.83 3.30 7.51
CA ILE A 61 11.40 3.10 7.83
C ILE A 61 11.19 1.81 8.62
N ARG A 62 10.11 1.77 9.41
CA ARG A 62 9.71 0.60 10.20
C ARG A 62 8.54 -0.16 9.60
N SER A 63 7.77 0.51 8.74
CA SER A 63 6.58 -0.02 8.07
C SER A 63 6.51 0.50 6.63
N VAL A 64 5.92 -0.31 5.74
CA VAL A 64 5.48 0.10 4.39
C VAL A 64 4.03 -0.31 4.19
N TRP A 65 3.25 0.57 3.55
CA TRP A 65 1.91 0.25 3.05
C TRP A 65 1.98 -0.21 1.59
N LEU A 66 1.62 -1.45 1.30
CA LEU A 66 1.46 -1.94 -0.07
C LEU A 66 0.07 -1.54 -0.58
N GLN A 67 0.02 -0.76 -1.65
CA GLN A 67 -1.22 -0.35 -2.29
C GLN A 67 -1.79 -1.48 -3.15
N VAL A 68 -2.93 -2.04 -2.74
CA VAL A 68 -3.66 -3.09 -3.46
C VAL A 68 -5.07 -2.56 -3.74
N THR A 69 -5.17 -1.67 -4.71
CA THR A 69 -6.40 -0.96 -5.10
C THR A 69 -6.42 -0.78 -6.61
N SER A 70 -7.53 -0.25 -7.12
CA SER A 70 -7.74 0.02 -8.55
C SER A 70 -7.55 -1.26 -9.38
N PRO A 71 -8.53 -2.19 -9.39
CA PRO A 71 -8.40 -3.49 -10.05
C PRO A 71 -7.95 -3.43 -11.51
N ILE A 72 -8.28 -2.34 -12.22
CA ILE A 72 -7.82 -2.08 -13.60
C ILE A 72 -6.30 -2.02 -13.76
N ASN A 73 -5.57 -1.71 -12.69
CA ASN A 73 -4.10 -1.65 -12.66
C ASN A 73 -3.47 -3.00 -12.31
N TRP A 74 -4.26 -4.05 -12.11
CA TRP A 74 -3.83 -5.40 -11.81
C TRP A 74 -4.23 -6.34 -12.94
N PRO A 75 -3.42 -7.36 -13.25
CA PRO A 75 -3.82 -8.38 -14.20
C PRO A 75 -4.98 -9.21 -13.63
N ASP A 76 -5.85 -9.70 -14.50
CA ASP A 76 -6.94 -10.63 -14.15
C ASP A 76 -6.39 -12.05 -13.93
N GLN A 77 -5.51 -12.18 -12.94
CA GLN A 77 -4.78 -13.39 -12.58
C GLN A 77 -4.59 -13.42 -11.06
N GLN A 78 -5.66 -13.75 -10.33
CA GLN A 78 -5.71 -13.59 -8.87
C GLN A 78 -4.61 -14.37 -8.14
N SER A 79 -4.27 -15.57 -8.60
CA SER A 79 -3.18 -16.37 -8.02
C SER A 79 -1.80 -15.72 -8.19
N GLU A 80 -1.53 -15.10 -9.34
CA GLU A 80 -0.28 -14.36 -9.58
C GLU A 80 -0.22 -13.09 -8.73
N ASN A 81 -1.36 -12.40 -8.56
CA ASN A 81 -1.45 -11.21 -7.72
C ASN A 81 -1.15 -11.54 -6.24
N VAL A 82 -1.70 -12.65 -5.74
CA VAL A 82 -1.38 -13.16 -4.40
C VAL A 82 0.10 -13.51 -4.28
N ALA A 83 0.67 -14.20 -5.26
CA ALA A 83 2.09 -14.55 -5.26
C ALA A 83 3.01 -13.31 -5.25
N PHE A 84 2.65 -12.26 -6.01
CA PHE A 84 3.36 -10.98 -5.97
C PHE A 84 3.34 -10.36 -4.56
N ILE A 85 2.17 -10.30 -3.92
CA ILE A 85 2.02 -9.75 -2.56
C ILE A 85 2.86 -10.55 -1.56
N GLU A 86 2.86 -11.87 -1.65
CA GLU A 86 3.67 -12.75 -0.79
C GLU A 86 5.18 -12.53 -0.98
N GLN A 87 5.64 -12.30 -2.22
CA GLN A 87 7.04 -11.96 -2.49
C GLN A 87 7.44 -10.63 -1.82
N VAL A 88 6.58 -9.62 -1.86
CA VAL A 88 6.82 -8.34 -1.16
C VAL A 88 6.90 -8.56 0.35
N ILE A 89 5.96 -9.31 0.93
CA ILE A 89 5.92 -9.60 2.37
C ILE A 89 7.17 -10.37 2.81
N ALA A 90 7.53 -11.42 2.07
CA ALA A 90 8.72 -12.22 2.36
C ALA A 90 9.99 -11.35 2.35
N ARG A 91 10.12 -10.49 1.32
CA ARG A 91 11.28 -9.58 1.22
C ARG A 91 11.31 -8.53 2.32
N ALA A 92 10.17 -8.02 2.75
CA ALA A 92 10.11 -7.08 3.87
C ALA A 92 10.53 -7.72 5.19
N ASN A 93 10.19 -9.00 5.40
CA ASN A 93 10.63 -9.76 6.57
C ASN A 93 12.16 -9.91 6.61
N ASP A 94 12.82 -10.11 5.46
CA ASP A 94 14.30 -10.10 5.37
C ASP A 94 14.89 -8.76 5.87
N TYR A 95 14.23 -7.65 5.52
CA TYR A 95 14.59 -6.31 6.00
C TYR A 95 14.12 -5.99 7.43
N ARG A 96 13.37 -6.89 8.07
CA ARG A 96 12.74 -6.69 9.38
C ARG A 96 11.82 -5.47 9.43
N VAL A 97 11.12 -5.22 8.33
CA VAL A 97 10.14 -4.13 8.19
C VAL A 97 8.74 -4.71 8.10
N ALA A 98 7.78 -4.09 8.78
CA ALA A 98 6.39 -4.52 8.74
C ALA A 98 5.73 -4.10 7.41
N ILE A 99 4.89 -4.97 6.85
CA ILE A 99 4.04 -4.64 5.70
C ILE A 99 2.59 -4.55 6.16
N GLY A 100 1.94 -3.45 5.80
CA GLY A 100 0.50 -3.30 5.84
C GLY A 100 -0.08 -3.23 4.43
N ILE A 101 -1.35 -3.59 4.28
CA ILE A 101 -2.07 -3.48 3.01
C ILE A 101 -3.00 -2.27 3.05
N TYR A 102 -2.97 -1.48 1.98
CA TYR A 102 -3.94 -0.42 1.71
C TYR A 102 -4.90 -0.88 0.59
N THR A 103 -6.17 -1.10 0.93
CA THR A 103 -7.18 -1.70 0.03
C THR A 103 -8.62 -1.43 0.52
N ASN A 104 -9.63 -1.97 -0.14
CA ASN A 104 -10.98 -2.13 0.42
C ASN A 104 -11.51 -3.55 0.11
N PHE A 105 -12.71 -3.87 0.58
CA PHE A 105 -13.33 -5.18 0.33
C PHE A 105 -13.42 -5.53 -1.17
N TYR A 106 -13.92 -4.61 -1.98
CA TYR A 106 -14.19 -4.84 -3.41
C TYR A 106 -12.92 -5.00 -4.24
N ASP A 107 -11.92 -4.17 -3.96
CA ASP A 107 -10.62 -4.22 -4.61
C ASP A 107 -9.89 -5.51 -4.24
N TRP A 108 -9.89 -5.87 -2.96
CA TRP A 108 -9.28 -7.11 -2.50
C TRP A 108 -9.93 -8.33 -3.15
N GLU A 109 -11.27 -8.34 -3.21
CA GLU A 109 -12.02 -9.42 -3.86
C GLU A 109 -11.66 -9.54 -5.34
N GLN A 110 -11.68 -8.45 -6.10
CA GLN A 110 -11.38 -8.49 -7.54
C GLN A 110 -9.92 -8.83 -7.85
N ILE A 111 -8.98 -8.24 -7.10
CA ILE A 111 -7.54 -8.38 -7.35
C ILE A 111 -7.02 -9.75 -6.90
N THR A 112 -7.53 -10.26 -5.77
CA THR A 112 -6.96 -11.46 -5.11
C THR A 112 -7.91 -12.64 -5.03
N GLY A 113 -9.17 -12.50 -5.47
CA GLY A 113 -10.20 -13.51 -5.28
C GLY A 113 -10.58 -13.69 -3.81
N GLY A 114 -10.50 -12.62 -3.01
CA GLY A 114 -10.84 -12.66 -1.59
C GLY A 114 -9.85 -13.43 -0.72
N SER A 115 -8.61 -13.62 -1.20
CA SER A 115 -7.64 -14.52 -0.60
C SER A 115 -7.46 -14.27 0.90
N THR A 116 -7.46 -15.37 1.66
CA THR A 116 -7.15 -15.39 3.09
C THR A 116 -5.74 -15.94 3.36
N ALA A 117 -5.03 -16.35 2.30
CA ALA A 117 -3.75 -17.04 2.38
C ALA A 117 -2.54 -16.11 2.59
N VAL A 118 -2.73 -14.79 2.41
CA VAL A 118 -1.69 -13.76 2.55
C VAL A 118 -1.24 -13.66 4.01
N ASN A 119 -0.30 -14.53 4.37
CA ASN A 119 0.26 -14.64 5.71
C ASN A 119 1.39 -13.61 5.88
N GLY A 120 1.26 -12.72 6.87
CA GLY A 120 2.31 -11.78 7.27
C GLY A 120 1.94 -10.30 7.19
N ALA A 121 1.00 -9.92 6.33
CA ALA A 121 0.49 -8.55 6.28
C ALA A 121 -0.66 -8.35 7.29
N LYS A 122 -0.31 -8.18 8.56
CA LYS A 122 -1.29 -8.09 9.66
C LYS A 122 -1.99 -6.74 9.76
N MET A 123 -1.40 -5.69 9.20
CA MET A 123 -1.95 -4.34 9.26
C MET A 123 -2.83 -4.09 8.03
N LEU A 124 -4.03 -3.57 8.28
CA LEU A 124 -4.95 -3.14 7.23
C LEU A 124 -5.25 -1.66 7.39
N TRP A 125 -4.97 -0.91 6.33
CA TRP A 125 -5.51 0.42 6.11
C TRP A 125 -6.62 0.27 5.06
N TYR A 126 -7.88 0.24 5.50
CA TYR A 126 -8.97 0.15 4.54
C TYR A 126 -9.46 1.55 4.14
N TRP A 127 -10.00 1.69 2.94
CA TRP A 127 -10.72 2.89 2.55
C TRP A 127 -12.19 2.61 2.35
N ASN A 128 -13.03 3.55 2.79
CA ASN A 128 -14.47 3.54 2.54
C ASN A 128 -14.97 4.97 2.44
N VAL A 129 -15.36 5.38 1.24
CA VAL A 129 -15.88 6.72 0.94
C VAL A 129 -17.16 6.58 0.14
N ARG A 130 -18.08 7.53 0.27
CA ARG A 130 -19.33 7.56 -0.51
C ARG A 130 -19.09 7.94 -1.96
N ASN A 131 -18.16 8.87 -2.19
CA ASN A 131 -17.75 9.40 -3.49
C ASN A 131 -16.35 10.00 -3.37
N ILE A 132 -15.76 10.39 -4.50
CA ILE A 132 -14.56 11.23 -4.54
C ILE A 132 -14.98 12.70 -4.27
N GLY A 133 -14.17 13.44 -3.50
CA GLY A 133 -14.39 14.86 -3.20
C GLY A 133 -14.78 15.14 -1.74
N PRO A 134 -14.87 16.43 -1.35
CA PRO A 134 -15.08 16.86 0.04
C PRO A 134 -16.42 16.42 0.64
N TYR A 135 -17.40 16.05 -0.19
CA TYR A 135 -18.71 15.55 0.26
C TYR A 135 -18.80 14.02 0.28
N GLY A 136 -17.71 13.34 -0.08
CA GLY A 136 -17.60 11.90 -0.14
C GLY A 136 -17.28 11.23 1.18
N GLU A 137 -17.01 12.00 2.24
CA GLU A 137 -16.51 11.49 3.50
C GLU A 137 -17.50 10.52 4.20
N THR A 138 -16.93 9.54 4.90
CA THR A 138 -17.64 8.68 5.85
C THR A 138 -17.19 9.01 7.28
N PRO A 139 -17.91 8.55 8.32
CA PRO A 139 -17.44 8.72 9.70
C PRO A 139 -16.01 8.19 9.88
N SER A 140 -15.17 8.93 10.61
CA SER A 140 -13.76 8.59 10.87
C SER A 140 -13.57 7.49 11.92
N ASN A 141 -14.51 6.53 11.99
CA ASN A 141 -14.53 5.40 12.92
C ASN A 141 -14.61 4.07 12.14
N PHE A 142 -14.52 2.94 12.86
CA PHE A 142 -14.50 1.60 12.27
C PHE A 142 -15.85 0.88 12.28
N ASP A 143 -16.97 1.57 12.57
CA ASP A 143 -18.29 0.93 12.74
C ASP A 143 -18.80 0.25 11.44
N ASP A 144 -18.35 0.77 10.31
CA ASP A 144 -18.64 0.25 8.98
C ASP A 144 -17.70 -0.87 8.52
N PHE A 145 -16.66 -1.18 9.29
CA PHE A 145 -15.76 -2.26 8.94
C PHE A 145 -16.47 -3.61 9.02
N ARG A 146 -16.20 -4.46 8.05
CA ARG A 146 -16.59 -5.87 8.00
C ARG A 146 -15.35 -6.69 7.68
N ALA A 147 -15.15 -7.81 8.36
CA ALA A 147 -13.97 -8.66 8.14
C ALA A 147 -13.93 -9.18 6.70
N PHE A 148 -12.75 -9.13 6.08
CA PHE A 148 -12.48 -9.67 4.76
C PHE A 148 -11.03 -10.10 4.63
N GLY A 149 -10.74 -11.00 3.69
CA GLY A 149 -9.42 -11.61 3.55
C GLY A 149 -8.89 -12.12 4.90
N PRO A 150 -7.60 -11.92 5.20
CA PRO A 150 -7.01 -12.35 6.47
C PRO A 150 -7.38 -11.44 7.66
N TRP A 151 -8.00 -10.28 7.45
CA TRP A 151 -8.18 -9.28 8.51
C TRP A 151 -9.48 -9.46 9.29
N ARG A 152 -9.37 -9.24 10.60
CA ARG A 152 -10.51 -9.21 11.53
C ARG A 152 -10.73 -7.83 12.16
N SER A 153 -9.74 -6.95 12.03
CA SER A 153 -9.81 -5.54 12.43
C SER A 153 -8.85 -4.71 11.56
N PRO A 154 -9.20 -3.47 11.20
CA PRO A 154 -8.28 -2.53 10.58
C PRO A 154 -7.42 -1.83 11.65
N VAL A 155 -6.33 -1.20 11.23
CA VAL A 155 -5.54 -0.28 12.07
C VAL A 155 -5.67 1.18 11.62
N ALA A 156 -6.08 1.39 10.37
CA ALA A 156 -6.33 2.71 9.80
C ALA A 156 -7.53 2.67 8.86
N LYS A 157 -8.22 3.82 8.73
CA LYS A 157 -9.28 4.05 7.76
C LYS A 157 -8.97 5.31 6.96
N GLN A 158 -9.04 5.23 5.64
CA GLN A 158 -9.23 6.42 4.82
C GLN A 158 -10.73 6.68 4.68
N PHE A 159 -11.20 7.76 5.30
CA PHE A 159 -12.61 8.14 5.35
C PHE A 159 -12.96 9.28 4.40
N GLY A 160 -11.97 9.90 3.75
CA GLY A 160 -12.13 10.94 2.71
C GLY A 160 -11.09 10.75 1.60
N GLN A 161 -11.40 11.19 0.37
CA GLN A 161 -10.53 11.10 -0.80
C GLN A 161 -10.69 12.34 -1.68
N VAL A 162 -9.57 12.94 -2.08
CA VAL A 162 -9.50 14.19 -2.85
C VAL A 162 -10.18 15.33 -2.07
N GLU A 163 -9.41 15.95 -1.18
CA GLU A 163 -9.80 17.18 -0.49
C GLU A 163 -9.23 18.38 -1.27
N GLU A 164 -10.04 19.42 -1.46
CA GLU A 164 -9.63 20.68 -2.13
C GLU A 164 -8.75 21.55 -1.24
#